data_AF-A0A1H5LF47-F1
#
_entry.id   AF-A0A1H5LF47-F1
#
_cell.length_a   1.000
_cell.length_b   1.000
_cell.length_c   1.000
_cell.angle_alpha   90.00
_cell.angle_beta   90.00
_cell.angle_gamma   90.00
#
_symmetry.space_group_name_H-M   'P 1'
#
loop_
_entity.id
_entity.type
_entity.pdbx_description
1 polymer ?
#
loop_
_entity_poly.entity_id
_entity_poly.type
_entity_poly.pdbx_seq_one_letter_code
_entity_poly.pdbx_strand_id
1 'polypeptide(L)'
;MKTTIVFVLLVGATFFQQNAYSFEQVPDTAKANRSSKQDSAQYLMNLVKDAAEMVKKDGTAAFEEFRKPGSRWRQGETYIFVLDKEGNMLVHTDPEMENKNQLDLKDVNGKPIIRGLLSAASALPDKQEGWFHYQWPTPEGLLPRWKSSFVKAVSSPEGKEYIIGSGMYTDRMEKEFVTHMVDEAVAEIEIKGKAAFKDFYDPAGPFLIKDTYIFVMDTSGVELVNPAFKNLEGRNLMDLKDTENKFLVKEMFKTVKKDTAGWVNYMWPKPGDNLSTQKSAYVKKAQLDDNWVLVGAGVYLADAPKTALKREEITPFDLKNFVTDAAVKLEKEGEKAFPDFRRKESQWFEGDKYLFVWDLDGKRIFHAANPSIEGEVVDGTTDAMDRPYGKMFLETASSPTGEGWVHYVYPEPGDIFPAWKSSYIKKVTFPSGKEHLVGSGIYNMKMDETLIEDMVEQAAALIKEQGRKAFDVLRDKKGPFYFMDTYIFVTSPEGTELVNPAQPTLEGRNLIDLKDLKGDLTVKKEIDLAMDKGSGWLEMTWFKPGTNTPAPKMTFVKKAEANGETFIVGSGYYPDKN
;
A
#
# COMPACT_ATOMS: atom_id res chain seq x y z
N MET A 1 -29.09 -18.58 44.24
CA MET A 1 -29.70 -18.49 42.90
C MET A 1 -29.77 -17.03 42.47
N LYS A 2 -28.86 -16.60 41.59
CA LYS A 2 -28.98 -15.44 40.69
C LYS A 2 -27.73 -15.48 39.81
N THR A 3 -27.89 -16.02 38.61
CA THR A 3 -26.84 -16.16 37.62
C THR A 3 -26.80 -14.87 36.80
N THR A 4 -25.69 -14.14 36.87
CA THR A 4 -25.44 -12.96 36.04
C THR A 4 -24.88 -13.43 34.70
N ILE A 5 -25.64 -13.25 33.63
CA ILE A 5 -25.20 -13.47 32.25
C ILE A 5 -24.53 -12.18 31.79
N VAL A 6 -23.23 -12.26 31.47
CA VAL A 6 -22.47 -11.18 30.82
C VAL A 6 -22.66 -11.34 29.32
N PHE A 7 -23.30 -10.36 28.68
CA PHE A 7 -23.35 -10.22 27.23
C PHE A 7 -22.00 -9.70 26.74
N VAL A 8 -21.25 -10.52 26.02
CA VAL A 8 -20.13 -10.07 25.19
C VAL A 8 -20.71 -9.71 23.82
N LEU A 9 -20.65 -8.42 23.45
CA LEU A 9 -20.96 -7.96 22.10
C LEU A 9 -19.87 -8.47 21.14
N LEU A 10 -20.19 -9.45 20.30
CA LEU A 10 -19.48 -9.67 19.04
C LEU A 10 -19.96 -8.60 18.04
N VAL A 11 -19.06 -7.70 17.65
CA VAL A 11 -19.27 -6.81 16.51
C VAL A 11 -19.13 -7.65 15.24
N GLY A 12 -20.14 -7.56 14.36
CA GLY A 12 -20.32 -8.44 13.21
C GLY A 12 -19.17 -8.40 12.22
N ALA A 13 -18.43 -9.51 12.14
CA ALA A 13 -17.84 -9.96 10.90
C ALA A 13 -18.97 -10.60 10.09
N THR A 14 -19.41 -9.97 9.00
CA THR A 14 -20.20 -10.64 7.97
C THR A 14 -19.36 -11.78 7.41
N PHE A 15 -19.67 -12.98 7.87
CA PHE A 15 -19.11 -14.24 7.39
C PHE A 15 -19.31 -14.35 5.88
N PHE A 16 -18.21 -14.34 5.12
CA PHE A 16 -18.16 -15.07 3.86
C PHE A 16 -18.17 -16.56 4.18
N GLN A 17 -19.35 -17.12 4.43
CA GLN A 17 -19.51 -18.55 4.63
C GLN A 17 -19.79 -19.21 3.27
N GLN A 18 -18.75 -19.88 2.78
CA GLN A 18 -18.76 -21.18 2.10
C GLN A 18 -19.63 -21.34 0.85
N ASN A 19 -18.96 -21.64 -0.26
CA ASN A 19 -19.15 -22.93 -0.91
C ASN A 19 -17.80 -23.47 -1.39
N ALA A 20 -17.55 -24.74 -1.07
CA ALA A 20 -16.46 -25.50 -1.65
C ALA A 20 -16.72 -25.60 -3.15
N TYR A 21 -15.93 -24.90 -3.96
CA TYR A 21 -15.89 -25.13 -5.40
C TYR A 21 -15.30 -26.53 -5.62
N SER A 22 -16.14 -27.47 -6.04
CA SER A 22 -15.65 -28.72 -6.61
C SER A 22 -14.92 -28.38 -7.90
N PHE A 23 -13.59 -28.54 -7.89
CA PHE A 23 -12.73 -28.39 -9.05
C PHE A 23 -13.00 -29.52 -10.05
N GLU A 24 -13.95 -29.32 -10.97
CA GLU A 24 -13.92 -30.03 -12.24
C GLU A 24 -12.89 -29.37 -13.16
N GLN A 25 -12.00 -30.18 -13.71
CA GLN A 25 -10.90 -29.77 -14.57
C GLN A 25 -11.45 -29.09 -15.85
N VAL A 26 -11.15 -27.81 -16.03
CA VAL A 26 -11.28 -27.13 -17.32
C VAL A 26 -9.88 -27.02 -17.95
N PRO A 27 -9.70 -27.28 -19.26
CA PRO A 27 -8.39 -27.43 -19.85
C PRO A 27 -7.55 -26.16 -19.81
N ASP A 28 -6.26 -26.39 -19.58
CA ASP A 28 -5.14 -25.46 -19.59
C ASP A 28 -5.26 -24.28 -20.58
N THR A 29 -5.66 -23.11 -20.07
CA THR A 29 -5.54 -21.83 -20.76
C THR A 29 -4.32 -21.04 -20.27
N ALA A 30 -3.16 -21.69 -20.15
CA ALA A 30 -1.87 -21.00 -20.01
C ALA A 30 -1.43 -20.33 -21.32
N LYS A 31 -2.23 -19.38 -21.85
CA LYS A 31 -1.81 -18.35 -22.84
C LYS A 31 -2.73 -17.12 -22.77
N ALA A 32 -2.60 -16.30 -21.73
CA ALA A 32 -3.16 -14.95 -21.70
C ALA A 32 -2.06 -13.89 -21.59
N ASN A 33 -1.18 -13.86 -22.60
CA ASN A 33 -0.38 -12.68 -22.90
C ASN A 33 -0.83 -12.16 -24.29
N ARG A 34 -2.06 -11.64 -24.32
CA ARG A 34 -2.58 -10.83 -25.42
C ARG A 34 -3.22 -9.62 -24.77
N SER A 35 -2.62 -8.44 -24.94
CA SER A 35 -3.35 -7.17 -24.78
C SER A 35 -4.48 -7.18 -25.80
N SER A 36 -5.67 -7.61 -25.40
CA SER A 36 -6.82 -7.52 -26.27
C SER A 36 -7.27 -6.06 -26.31
N LYS A 37 -7.78 -5.57 -27.45
CA LYS A 37 -8.45 -4.25 -27.51
C LYS A 37 -9.59 -4.13 -26.49
N GLN A 38 -10.11 -5.26 -25.99
CA GLN A 38 -11.21 -5.33 -25.04
C GLN A 38 -10.81 -4.91 -23.61
N ASP A 39 -9.52 -4.90 -23.28
CA ASP A 39 -9.03 -4.54 -21.95
C ASP A 39 -8.67 -3.04 -21.81
N SER A 40 -9.03 -2.21 -22.79
CA SER A 40 -8.75 -0.77 -22.79
C SER A 40 -9.89 0.04 -22.15
N ALA A 41 -9.55 1.12 -21.42
CA ALA A 41 -10.52 2.05 -20.84
C ALA A 41 -11.56 2.51 -21.88
N GLN A 42 -11.10 2.83 -23.09
CA GLN A 42 -11.94 3.28 -24.18
C GLN A 42 -12.94 2.22 -24.65
N TYR A 43 -12.52 0.95 -24.77
CA TYR A 43 -13.44 -0.13 -25.12
C TYR A 43 -14.54 -0.30 -24.08
N LEU A 44 -14.15 -0.32 -22.79
CA LEU A 44 -15.10 -0.50 -21.69
C LEU A 44 -16.13 0.63 -21.65
N MET A 45 -15.70 1.88 -21.85
CA MET A 45 -16.61 3.04 -21.94
C MET A 45 -17.61 2.88 -23.08
N ASN A 46 -17.14 2.46 -24.26
CA ASN A 46 -18.02 2.25 -25.41
C ASN A 46 -19.00 1.10 -25.15
N LEU A 47 -18.55 0.01 -24.50
CA LEU A 47 -19.41 -1.11 -24.13
C LEU A 47 -20.54 -0.67 -23.19
N VAL A 48 -20.22 0.11 -22.15
CA VAL A 48 -21.24 0.64 -21.22
C VAL A 48 -22.18 1.62 -21.91
N LYS A 49 -21.68 2.47 -22.81
CA LYS A 49 -22.51 3.41 -23.59
C LYS A 49 -23.47 2.68 -24.52
N ASP A 50 -23.01 1.65 -25.22
CA ASP A 50 -23.85 0.81 -26.08
C ASP A 50 -24.92 0.07 -25.25
N ALA A 51 -24.56 -0.44 -24.07
CA ALA A 51 -25.51 -1.09 -23.16
C ALA A 51 -26.55 -0.10 -22.61
N ALA A 52 -26.14 1.12 -22.28
CA ALA A 52 -27.05 2.18 -21.86
C ALA A 52 -28.03 2.56 -22.97
N GLU A 53 -27.57 2.71 -24.23
CA GLU A 53 -28.48 2.96 -25.35
C GLU A 53 -29.46 1.80 -25.58
N MET A 54 -29.04 0.55 -25.35
CA MET A 54 -29.94 -0.61 -25.40
C MET A 54 -31.01 -0.54 -24.31
N VAL A 55 -30.66 -0.21 -23.07
CA VAL A 55 -31.64 -0.04 -21.97
C VAL A 55 -32.58 1.15 -22.22
N LYS A 56 -32.05 2.24 -22.78
CA LYS A 56 -32.85 3.43 -23.15
C LYS A 56 -33.89 3.12 -24.22
N LYS A 57 -33.59 2.18 -25.12
CA LYS A 57 -34.47 1.79 -26.22
C LYS A 57 -35.43 0.65 -25.85
N ASP A 58 -34.89 -0.39 -25.23
CA ASP A 58 -35.57 -1.68 -25.03
C ASP A 58 -35.96 -1.93 -23.56
N GLY A 59 -35.67 -0.99 -22.65
CA GLY A 59 -36.01 -1.09 -21.23
C GLY A 59 -35.35 -2.30 -20.55
N THR A 60 -36.09 -2.97 -19.66
CA THR A 60 -35.60 -4.16 -18.95
C THR A 60 -35.43 -5.39 -19.86
N ALA A 61 -35.95 -5.39 -21.09
CA ALA A 61 -35.73 -6.49 -22.02
C ALA A 61 -34.25 -6.65 -22.41
N ALA A 62 -33.47 -5.57 -22.33
CA ALA A 62 -32.02 -5.59 -22.53
C ALA A 62 -31.28 -6.46 -21.50
N PHE A 63 -31.84 -6.65 -20.29
CA PHE A 63 -31.15 -7.36 -19.20
C PHE A 63 -30.89 -8.83 -19.54
N GLU A 64 -31.78 -9.46 -20.32
CA GLU A 64 -31.59 -10.83 -20.79
C GLU A 64 -30.40 -10.96 -21.74
N GLU A 65 -30.11 -9.95 -22.56
CA GLU A 65 -28.91 -9.96 -23.41
C GLU A 65 -27.63 -9.85 -22.59
N PHE A 66 -27.64 -9.06 -21.51
CA PHE A 66 -26.48 -8.86 -20.64
C PHE A 66 -26.10 -10.12 -19.85
N ARG A 67 -27.06 -11.01 -19.58
CA ARG A 67 -26.82 -12.26 -18.84
C ARG A 67 -26.14 -13.35 -19.67
N LYS A 68 -26.25 -13.31 -21.00
CA LYS A 68 -25.81 -14.39 -21.92
C LYS A 68 -24.29 -14.60 -21.90
N PRO A 69 -23.78 -15.75 -21.39
CA PRO A 69 -22.36 -16.06 -21.43
C PRO A 69 -21.82 -16.15 -22.85
N GLY A 70 -20.64 -15.60 -23.10
CA GLY A 70 -20.00 -15.58 -24.41
C GLY A 70 -20.53 -14.50 -25.36
N SER A 71 -21.51 -13.71 -24.94
CA SER A 71 -21.95 -12.52 -25.68
C SER A 71 -20.91 -11.39 -25.55
N ARG A 72 -21.05 -10.34 -26.36
CA ARG A 72 -20.24 -9.12 -26.22
C ARG A 72 -20.42 -8.41 -24.87
N TRP A 73 -21.48 -8.73 -24.12
CA TRP A 73 -21.81 -8.14 -22.83
C TRP A 73 -21.27 -8.95 -21.65
N ARG A 74 -20.82 -10.19 -21.87
CA ARG A 74 -20.31 -11.10 -20.84
C ARG A 74 -19.32 -12.09 -21.43
N GLN A 75 -18.03 -11.77 -21.31
CA GLN A 75 -16.93 -12.60 -21.78
C GLN A 75 -15.71 -12.46 -20.85
N GLY A 76 -15.21 -13.59 -20.34
CA GLY A 76 -14.07 -13.60 -19.41
C GLY A 76 -14.34 -12.74 -18.18
N GLU A 77 -13.44 -11.81 -17.89
CA GLU A 77 -13.56 -10.87 -16.76
C GLU A 77 -14.45 -9.65 -17.07
N THR A 78 -14.84 -9.43 -18.33
CA THR A 78 -15.64 -8.28 -18.77
C THR A 78 -17.12 -8.64 -18.83
N TYR A 79 -17.94 -7.93 -18.05
CA TYR A 79 -19.39 -8.11 -18.05
C TYR A 79 -20.15 -6.81 -17.76
N ILE A 80 -21.41 -6.73 -18.20
CA ILE A 80 -22.35 -5.68 -17.79
C ILE A 80 -22.98 -6.04 -16.44
N PHE A 81 -23.03 -5.07 -15.54
CA PHE A 81 -23.89 -5.09 -14.36
C PHE A 81 -24.85 -3.92 -14.39
N VAL A 82 -26.00 -4.06 -13.74
CA VAL A 82 -27.04 -3.03 -13.69
C VAL A 82 -27.49 -2.83 -12.24
N LEU A 83 -27.54 -1.57 -11.82
CA LEU A 83 -28.07 -1.14 -10.53
C LEU A 83 -29.28 -0.22 -10.75
N ASP A 84 -30.19 -0.15 -9.78
CA ASP A 84 -31.09 1.01 -9.63
C ASP A 84 -30.48 2.07 -8.68
N LYS A 85 -31.19 3.20 -8.51
CA LYS A 85 -30.73 4.32 -7.67
C LYS A 85 -30.68 3.97 -6.19
N GLU A 86 -31.46 2.98 -5.78
CA GLU A 86 -31.51 2.49 -4.41
C GLU A 86 -30.37 1.50 -4.12
N GLY A 87 -29.57 1.14 -5.13
CA GLY A 87 -28.43 0.24 -4.99
C GLY A 87 -28.80 -1.23 -5.04
N ASN A 88 -29.98 -1.58 -5.58
CA ASN A 88 -30.33 -2.97 -5.85
C ASN A 88 -29.62 -3.44 -7.12
N MET A 89 -28.97 -4.60 -7.04
CA MET A 89 -28.31 -5.22 -8.18
C MET A 89 -29.34 -5.94 -9.04
N LEU A 90 -29.54 -5.51 -10.28
CA LEU A 90 -30.54 -6.06 -11.20
C LEU A 90 -29.96 -7.02 -12.22
N VAL A 91 -28.68 -6.88 -12.56
CA VAL A 91 -27.93 -7.78 -13.45
C VAL A 91 -26.52 -7.95 -12.88
N HIS A 92 -26.08 -9.20 -12.68
CA HIS A 92 -24.70 -9.50 -12.30
C HIS A 92 -24.29 -10.92 -12.73
N THR A 93 -22.99 -11.18 -12.88
CA THR A 93 -22.52 -12.53 -13.24
C THR A 93 -22.65 -13.54 -12.12
N ASP A 94 -22.70 -13.06 -10.88
CA ASP A 94 -23.04 -13.82 -9.67
C ASP A 94 -24.54 -13.68 -9.39
N PRO A 95 -25.35 -14.73 -9.63
CA PRO A 95 -26.79 -14.70 -9.41
C PRO A 95 -27.18 -14.42 -7.96
N GLU A 96 -26.32 -14.73 -6.98
CA GLU A 96 -26.59 -14.46 -5.57
C GLU A 96 -26.57 -12.96 -5.25
N MET A 97 -26.03 -12.12 -6.12
CA MET A 97 -26.06 -10.68 -5.93
C MET A 97 -27.36 -10.06 -6.44
N GLU A 98 -28.02 -10.66 -7.43
CA GLU A 98 -29.20 -10.09 -8.08
C GLU A 98 -30.41 -9.99 -7.13
N ASN A 99 -31.21 -8.93 -7.32
CA ASN A 99 -32.38 -8.57 -6.54
C ASN A 99 -32.14 -8.33 -5.04
N LYS A 100 -30.87 -8.15 -4.64
CA LYS A 100 -30.48 -7.76 -3.29
C LYS A 100 -29.99 -6.31 -3.30
N ASN A 101 -30.25 -5.59 -2.21
CA ASN A 101 -29.67 -4.28 -1.98
C ASN A 101 -28.20 -4.45 -1.59
N GLN A 102 -27.31 -3.75 -2.30
CA GLN A 102 -25.86 -3.90 -2.15
C GLN A 102 -25.20 -2.62 -1.62
N LEU A 103 -25.94 -1.65 -1.06
CA LEU A 103 -25.39 -0.37 -0.60
C LEU A 103 -24.31 -0.49 0.48
N ASP A 104 -24.35 -1.56 1.27
CA ASP A 104 -23.38 -1.81 2.35
C ASP A 104 -22.22 -2.70 1.91
N LEU A 105 -22.19 -3.11 0.63
CA LEU A 105 -21.11 -3.88 0.05
C LEU A 105 -19.83 -3.05 0.05
N LYS A 106 -18.79 -3.60 0.70
CA LYS A 106 -17.48 -3.00 0.84
C LYS A 106 -16.41 -3.91 0.25
N ASP A 107 -15.33 -3.32 -0.25
CA ASP A 107 -14.14 -4.08 -0.58
C ASP A 107 -13.37 -4.49 0.69
N VAL A 108 -12.27 -5.21 0.49
CA VAL A 108 -11.46 -5.75 1.59
C VAL A 108 -10.76 -4.69 2.45
N ASN A 109 -10.72 -3.43 2.00
CA ASN A 109 -10.22 -2.29 2.77
C ASN A 109 -11.36 -1.44 3.34
N GLY A 110 -12.62 -1.89 3.22
CA GLY A 110 -13.80 -1.20 3.73
C GLY A 110 -14.39 -0.14 2.78
N LYS A 111 -13.89 -0.02 1.55
CA LYS A 111 -14.37 0.98 0.57
C LYS A 111 -15.78 0.63 0.07
N PRO A 112 -16.78 1.53 0.17
CA PRO A 112 -18.17 1.21 -0.18
C PRO A 112 -18.37 1.20 -1.71
N ILE A 113 -18.47 0.00 -2.28
CA ILE A 113 -18.43 -0.21 -3.74
C ILE A 113 -19.64 0.42 -4.41
N ILE A 114 -20.85 0.04 -4.00
CA ILE A 114 -22.08 0.46 -4.70
C ILE A 114 -22.35 1.94 -4.50
N ARG A 115 -22.16 2.47 -3.28
CA ARG A 115 -22.30 3.91 -3.04
C ARG A 115 -21.34 4.73 -3.90
N GLY A 116 -20.09 4.26 -4.03
CA GLY A 116 -19.11 4.88 -4.90
C GLY A 116 -19.48 4.86 -6.39
N LEU A 117 -19.99 3.73 -6.88
CA LEU A 117 -20.50 3.61 -8.25
C LEU A 117 -21.69 4.55 -8.51
N LEU A 118 -22.66 4.61 -7.59
CA LEU A 118 -23.79 5.55 -7.70
C LEU A 118 -23.29 7.00 -7.72
N SER A 119 -22.35 7.35 -6.83
CA SER A 119 -21.76 8.69 -6.77
C SER A 119 -21.03 9.06 -8.06
N ALA A 120 -20.23 8.13 -8.61
CA ALA A 120 -19.50 8.34 -9.87
C ALA A 120 -20.44 8.60 -11.05
N ALA A 121 -21.60 7.95 -11.09
CA ALA A 121 -22.59 8.16 -12.14
C ALA A 121 -23.30 9.54 -12.05
N SER A 122 -23.16 10.27 -10.94
CA SER A 122 -23.77 11.58 -10.72
C SER A 122 -22.79 12.69 -10.35
N ALA A 123 -21.47 12.43 -10.41
CA ALA A 123 -20.44 13.34 -9.90
C ALA A 123 -20.38 14.66 -10.70
N LEU A 124 -20.65 14.61 -12.01
CA LEU A 124 -20.62 15.76 -12.89
C LEU A 124 -22.03 16.09 -13.41
N PRO A 125 -22.56 17.31 -13.22
CA PRO A 125 -23.91 17.68 -13.62
C PRO A 125 -24.20 17.46 -15.12
N ASP A 126 -23.23 17.77 -15.98
CA ASP A 126 -23.35 17.65 -17.44
C ASP A 126 -22.92 16.28 -17.97
N LYS A 127 -22.45 15.39 -17.09
CA LYS A 127 -21.88 14.09 -17.46
C LYS A 127 -22.24 13.05 -16.40
N GLN A 128 -23.41 12.45 -16.58
CA GLN A 128 -23.91 11.36 -15.71
C GLN A 128 -23.21 10.01 -15.98
N GLU A 129 -21.87 10.04 -15.99
CA GLU A 129 -21.00 8.88 -16.17
C GLU A 129 -19.66 9.13 -15.49
N GLY A 130 -19.05 8.09 -14.93
CA GLY A 130 -17.82 8.23 -14.16
C GLY A 130 -17.12 6.90 -13.90
N TRP A 131 -15.93 6.99 -13.32
CA TRP A 131 -15.12 5.84 -12.93
C TRP A 131 -15.12 5.66 -11.42
N PHE A 132 -15.16 4.41 -10.97
CA PHE A 132 -14.93 4.08 -9.57
C PHE A 132 -14.01 2.86 -9.46
N HIS A 133 -13.11 2.89 -8.47
CA HIS A 133 -12.05 1.90 -8.34
C HIS A 133 -12.04 1.30 -6.94
N TYR A 134 -12.02 -0.02 -6.88
CA TYR A 134 -12.17 -0.81 -5.65
C TYR A 134 -11.45 -2.16 -5.81
N GLN A 135 -11.22 -2.87 -4.71
CA GLN A 135 -10.70 -4.23 -4.76
C GLN A 135 -11.82 -5.26 -4.87
N TRP A 136 -11.71 -6.19 -5.80
CA TRP A 136 -12.74 -7.20 -6.04
C TRP A 136 -12.11 -8.54 -6.45
N PRO A 137 -12.64 -9.69 -5.98
CA PRO A 137 -12.19 -11.00 -6.45
C PRO A 137 -12.47 -11.16 -7.95
N THR A 138 -11.49 -11.64 -8.70
CA THR A 138 -11.80 -12.14 -10.06
C THR A 138 -12.64 -13.41 -9.93
N PRO A 139 -13.43 -13.79 -10.95
CA PRO A 139 -14.26 -15.00 -10.89
C PRO A 139 -13.50 -16.29 -10.51
N GLU A 140 -12.19 -16.34 -10.72
CA GLU A 140 -11.32 -17.49 -10.48
C GLU A 140 -10.16 -17.19 -9.50
N GLY A 141 -10.12 -15.99 -8.91
CA GLY A 141 -8.95 -15.48 -8.17
C GLY A 141 -8.99 -15.75 -6.66
N LEU A 142 -7.84 -16.16 -6.10
CA LEU A 142 -7.67 -16.35 -4.66
C LEU A 142 -7.78 -15.03 -3.88
N LEU A 143 -7.13 -13.98 -4.41
CA LEU A 143 -7.04 -12.67 -3.79
C LEU A 143 -7.79 -11.63 -4.62
N PRO A 144 -8.39 -10.63 -3.95
CA PRO A 144 -9.00 -9.51 -4.65
C PRO A 144 -7.92 -8.71 -5.41
N ARG A 145 -8.28 -8.24 -6.61
CA ARG A 145 -7.47 -7.36 -7.45
C ARG A 145 -8.13 -6.00 -7.58
N TRP A 146 -7.33 -4.99 -7.92
CA TRP A 146 -7.87 -3.68 -8.28
C TRP A 146 -8.75 -3.79 -9.52
N LYS A 147 -10.00 -3.35 -9.37
CA LYS A 147 -11.00 -3.29 -10.43
C LYS A 147 -11.40 -1.84 -10.65
N SER A 148 -11.35 -1.41 -11.91
CA SER A 148 -11.80 -0.10 -12.36
C SER A 148 -13.11 -0.28 -13.10
N SER A 149 -14.19 0.30 -12.59
CA SER A 149 -15.51 0.23 -13.20
C SER A 149 -15.94 1.58 -13.75
N PHE A 150 -16.38 1.57 -15.00
CA PHE A 150 -17.06 2.71 -15.60
C PHE A 150 -18.56 2.51 -15.48
N VAL A 151 -19.26 3.57 -15.11
CA VAL A 151 -20.71 3.57 -14.93
C VAL A 151 -21.36 4.73 -15.66
N LYS A 152 -22.59 4.52 -16.12
CA LYS A 152 -23.40 5.54 -16.77
C LYS A 152 -24.85 5.44 -16.30
N ALA A 153 -25.42 6.57 -15.89
CA ALA A 153 -26.85 6.64 -15.62
C ALA A 153 -27.65 6.67 -16.93
N VAL A 154 -28.81 6.01 -16.94
CA VAL A 154 -29.72 5.98 -18.07
C VAL A 154 -31.18 5.93 -17.61
N SER A 155 -32.04 6.68 -18.29
CA SER A 155 -33.49 6.56 -18.16
C SER A 155 -34.03 5.59 -19.21
N SER A 156 -34.77 4.58 -18.76
CA SER A 156 -35.52 3.65 -19.61
C SER A 156 -36.75 4.32 -20.26
N PRO A 157 -37.37 3.70 -21.29
CA PRO A 157 -38.62 4.18 -21.87
C PRO A 157 -39.75 4.38 -20.85
N GLU A 158 -39.75 3.58 -19.78
CA GLU A 158 -40.72 3.65 -18.70
C GLU A 158 -40.43 4.77 -17.67
N GLY A 159 -39.37 5.55 -17.89
CA GLY A 159 -38.95 6.65 -17.00
C GLY A 159 -38.21 6.19 -15.75
N LYS A 160 -37.91 4.89 -15.61
CA LYS A 160 -37.10 4.37 -14.50
C LYS A 160 -35.61 4.57 -14.80
N GLU A 161 -34.86 4.98 -13.80
CA GLU A 161 -33.42 5.22 -13.92
C GLU A 161 -32.59 4.01 -13.48
N TYR A 162 -31.55 3.72 -14.25
CA TYR A 162 -30.61 2.63 -14.01
C TYR A 162 -29.18 3.14 -14.12
N ILE A 163 -28.27 2.51 -13.38
CA ILE A 163 -26.83 2.68 -13.54
C ILE A 163 -26.29 1.44 -14.24
N ILE A 164 -25.80 1.62 -15.46
CA ILE A 164 -25.18 0.56 -16.26
C ILE A 164 -23.68 0.64 -16.05
N GLY A 165 -23.05 -0.48 -15.72
CA GLY A 165 -21.62 -0.51 -15.48
C GLY A 165 -20.93 -1.74 -16.05
N SER A 166 -19.63 -1.60 -16.22
CA SER A 166 -18.72 -2.69 -16.55
C SER A 166 -17.37 -2.40 -15.91
N GLY A 167 -16.51 -3.40 -15.75
CA GLY A 167 -15.21 -3.23 -15.10
C GLY A 167 -14.10 -4.02 -15.76
N MET A 168 -12.88 -3.59 -15.47
CA MET A 168 -11.65 -4.29 -15.85
C MET A 168 -10.72 -4.45 -14.65
N TYR A 169 -9.96 -5.54 -14.61
CA TYR A 169 -8.92 -5.76 -13.62
C TYR A 169 -7.58 -5.33 -14.21
N THR A 170 -7.22 -4.07 -13.99
CA THR A 170 -5.96 -3.52 -14.44
C THR A 170 -5.07 -3.17 -13.26
N ASP A 171 -3.82 -3.59 -13.36
CA ASP A 171 -2.78 -3.22 -12.41
C ASP A 171 -2.21 -1.83 -12.74
N ARG A 172 -2.59 -1.21 -13.87
CA ARG A 172 -2.10 0.08 -14.33
C ARG A 172 -3.22 1.11 -14.32
N MET A 173 -2.93 2.31 -13.84
CA MET A 173 -3.83 3.44 -13.99
C MET A 173 -3.75 3.97 -15.42
N GLU A 174 -4.90 4.12 -16.04
CA GLU A 174 -5.03 4.67 -17.40
C GLU A 174 -5.14 6.19 -17.37
N LYS A 175 -4.68 6.85 -18.43
CA LYS A 175 -4.71 8.32 -18.53
C LYS A 175 -6.12 8.87 -18.49
N GLU A 176 -7.08 8.13 -19.03
CA GLU A 176 -8.50 8.47 -19.02
C GLU A 176 -9.04 8.53 -17.59
N PHE A 177 -8.63 7.62 -16.71
CA PHE A 177 -9.06 7.61 -15.31
C PHE A 177 -8.56 8.84 -14.57
N VAL A 178 -7.27 9.17 -14.75
CA VAL A 178 -6.65 10.34 -14.14
C VAL A 178 -7.28 11.64 -14.64
N THR A 179 -7.59 11.73 -15.93
CA THR A 179 -8.27 12.92 -16.48
C THR A 179 -9.62 13.13 -15.82
N HIS A 180 -10.43 12.06 -15.72
CA HIS A 180 -11.73 12.09 -15.03
C HIS A 180 -11.60 12.46 -13.56
N MET A 181 -10.66 11.85 -12.83
CA MET A 181 -10.41 12.14 -11.42
C MET A 181 -10.07 13.61 -11.19
N VAL A 182 -9.24 14.22 -12.05
CA VAL A 182 -8.89 15.64 -11.96
C VAL A 182 -10.11 16.52 -12.29
N ASP A 183 -10.90 16.17 -13.30
CA ASP A 183 -12.12 16.91 -13.64
C ASP A 183 -13.13 16.91 -12.49
N GLU A 184 -13.33 15.76 -11.84
CA GLU A 184 -14.19 15.65 -10.65
C GLU A 184 -13.63 16.48 -9.49
N ALA A 185 -12.33 16.42 -9.21
CA ALA A 185 -11.70 17.20 -8.14
C ALA A 185 -11.79 18.72 -8.39
N VAL A 186 -11.62 19.17 -9.64
CA VAL A 186 -11.83 20.56 -10.05
C VAL A 186 -13.27 20.98 -9.78
N ALA A 187 -14.25 20.17 -10.20
CA ALA A 187 -15.66 20.47 -9.94
C ALA A 187 -15.97 20.54 -8.43
N GLU A 188 -15.40 19.63 -7.63
CA GLU A 188 -15.57 19.67 -6.17
C GLU A 188 -15.00 20.95 -5.56
N ILE A 189 -13.82 21.39 -5.99
CA ILE A 189 -13.19 22.65 -5.53
C ILE A 189 -14.04 23.84 -5.95
N GLU A 190 -14.54 23.88 -7.18
CA GLU A 190 -15.34 25.01 -7.68
C GLU A 190 -16.71 25.11 -6.98
N ILE A 191 -17.28 23.98 -6.53
CA ILE A 191 -18.56 23.92 -5.82
C ILE A 191 -18.40 24.17 -4.32
N LYS A 192 -17.44 23.48 -3.68
CA LYS A 192 -17.29 23.44 -2.21
C LYS A 192 -16.18 24.37 -1.69
N GLY A 193 -15.38 24.96 -2.58
CA GLY A 193 -14.17 25.69 -2.21
C GLY A 193 -13.17 24.79 -1.48
N LYS A 194 -12.47 25.37 -0.49
CA LYS A 194 -11.50 24.63 0.35
C LYS A 194 -12.12 23.48 1.14
N ALA A 195 -13.44 23.45 1.32
CA ALA A 195 -14.10 22.34 2.01
C ALA A 195 -13.97 21.01 1.26
N ALA A 196 -13.69 21.02 -0.06
CA ALA A 196 -13.39 19.83 -0.85
C ALA A 196 -12.06 19.16 -0.44
N PHE A 197 -11.10 19.91 0.11
CA PHE A 197 -9.76 19.37 0.36
C PHE A 197 -9.75 18.16 1.29
N LYS A 198 -10.67 18.10 2.27
CA LYS A 198 -10.81 16.96 3.17
C LYS A 198 -11.20 15.67 2.43
N ASP A 199 -11.97 15.79 1.36
CA ASP A 199 -12.49 14.65 0.59
C ASP A 199 -11.35 13.98 -0.21
N PHE A 200 -10.27 14.72 -0.51
CA PHE A 200 -9.07 14.20 -1.19
C PHE A 200 -8.19 13.31 -0.30
N TYR A 201 -8.42 13.28 1.00
CA TYR A 201 -7.72 12.40 1.94
C TYR A 201 -8.48 11.11 2.26
N ASP A 202 -9.74 10.98 1.84
CA ASP A 202 -10.54 9.80 2.16
C ASP A 202 -10.04 8.58 1.37
N PRO A 203 -9.46 7.55 2.02
CA PRO A 203 -9.01 6.34 1.32
C PRO A 203 -10.19 5.52 0.74
N ALA A 204 -11.41 5.76 1.22
CA ALA A 204 -12.64 5.19 0.66
C ALA A 204 -13.21 6.06 -0.49
N GLY A 205 -12.66 7.25 -0.71
CA GLY A 205 -13.09 8.19 -1.74
C GLY A 205 -12.54 7.89 -3.14
N PRO A 206 -12.89 8.73 -4.14
CA PRO A 206 -12.46 8.56 -5.52
C PRO A 206 -11.13 9.25 -5.84
N PHE A 207 -10.49 9.93 -4.88
CA PHE A 207 -9.33 10.80 -5.15
C PHE A 207 -7.99 10.27 -4.64
N LEU A 208 -8.01 9.12 -3.95
CA LEU A 208 -6.83 8.40 -3.48
C LEU A 208 -6.99 6.92 -3.80
N ILE A 209 -6.30 6.46 -4.85
CA ILE A 209 -6.51 5.13 -5.43
C ILE A 209 -5.16 4.53 -5.81
N LYS A 210 -4.77 3.45 -5.11
CA LYS A 210 -3.48 2.79 -5.30
C LYS A 210 -2.32 3.79 -5.18
N ASP A 211 -1.61 4.07 -6.28
CA ASP A 211 -0.50 5.03 -6.37
C ASP A 211 -0.93 6.37 -6.99
N THR A 212 -2.19 6.53 -7.41
CA THR A 212 -2.74 7.76 -7.97
C THR A 212 -3.49 8.57 -6.90
N TYR A 213 -3.23 9.87 -6.87
CA TYR A 213 -3.76 10.80 -5.88
C TYR A 213 -3.93 12.20 -6.47
N ILE A 214 -4.88 12.97 -5.95
CA ILE A 214 -5.02 14.40 -6.21
C ILE A 214 -3.97 15.19 -5.43
N PHE A 215 -3.32 16.15 -6.08
CA PHE A 215 -2.55 17.21 -5.46
C PHE A 215 -3.09 18.58 -5.88
N VAL A 216 -3.00 19.56 -4.98
CA VAL A 216 -3.47 20.94 -5.21
C VAL A 216 -2.37 21.92 -4.85
N MET A 217 -2.09 22.89 -5.72
CA MET A 217 -1.09 23.95 -5.49
C MET A 217 -1.69 25.33 -5.72
N ASP A 218 -1.31 26.30 -4.89
CA ASP A 218 -1.64 27.70 -5.13
C ASP A 218 -0.79 28.31 -6.26
N THR A 219 -1.13 29.52 -6.72
CA THR A 219 -0.44 30.17 -7.85
C THR A 219 1.02 30.55 -7.58
N SER A 220 1.46 30.54 -6.32
CA SER A 220 2.86 30.76 -5.94
C SER A 220 3.67 29.47 -5.96
N GLY A 221 3.02 28.32 -6.16
CA GLY A 221 3.61 26.99 -6.13
C GLY A 221 3.72 26.41 -4.72
N VAL A 222 2.93 26.91 -3.76
CA VAL A 222 2.80 26.26 -2.45
C VAL A 222 1.82 25.09 -2.57
N GLU A 223 2.23 23.92 -2.11
CA GLU A 223 1.37 22.73 -2.08
C GLU A 223 0.34 22.85 -0.96
N LEU A 224 -0.95 22.76 -1.31
CA LEU A 224 -2.08 22.91 -0.40
C LEU A 224 -2.67 21.56 0.03
N VAL A 225 -2.62 20.56 -0.85
CA VAL A 225 -3.14 19.20 -0.61
C VAL A 225 -2.21 18.20 -1.26
N ASN A 226 -1.73 17.22 -0.50
CA ASN A 226 -1.02 16.08 -1.05
C ASN A 226 -1.20 14.85 -0.14
N PRO A 227 -2.27 14.06 -0.28
CA PRO A 227 -2.58 12.95 0.62
C PRO A 227 -1.50 11.85 0.62
N ALA A 228 -0.74 11.73 -0.48
CA ALA A 228 0.36 10.77 -0.60
C ALA A 228 1.69 11.29 -0.03
N PHE A 229 1.90 12.61 -0.01
CA PHE A 229 3.14 13.25 0.45
C PHE A 229 2.82 14.47 1.33
N LYS A 230 2.10 14.24 2.43
CA LYS A 230 1.59 15.30 3.33
C LYS A 230 2.68 16.25 3.83
N ASN A 231 3.92 15.77 3.93
CA ASN A 231 5.06 16.56 4.37
C ASN A 231 5.48 17.67 3.39
N LEU A 232 4.93 17.67 2.17
CA LEU A 232 5.11 18.72 1.17
C LEU A 232 4.14 19.89 1.35
N GLU A 233 3.02 19.69 2.03
CA GLU A 233 2.02 20.72 2.24
C GLU A 233 2.61 21.92 2.99
N GLY A 234 2.26 23.12 2.52
CA GLY A 234 2.80 24.39 3.00
C GLY A 234 4.18 24.77 2.46
N ARG A 235 4.86 23.88 1.72
CA ARG A 235 6.15 24.21 1.09
C ARG A 235 5.96 24.82 -0.28
N ASN A 236 6.79 25.80 -0.62
CA ASN A 236 6.90 26.30 -1.98
C ASN A 236 7.81 25.36 -2.81
N LEU A 237 7.25 24.79 -3.88
CA LEU A 237 7.92 23.78 -4.70
C LEU A 237 8.34 24.33 -6.09
N MET A 238 8.27 25.65 -6.33
CA MET A 238 8.61 26.24 -7.64
C MET A 238 10.02 25.90 -8.12
N ASP A 239 10.98 25.84 -7.19
CA ASP A 239 12.38 25.54 -7.48
C ASP A 239 12.75 24.08 -7.27
N LEU A 240 11.77 23.22 -6.93
CA LEU A 240 11.99 21.78 -6.83
C LEU A 240 12.38 21.21 -8.19
N LYS A 241 13.47 20.45 -8.20
CA LYS A 241 13.91 19.67 -9.35
C LYS A 241 13.69 18.19 -9.08
N ASP A 242 13.30 17.47 -10.12
CA ASP A 242 13.27 16.01 -10.08
C ASP A 242 14.68 15.40 -10.24
N THR A 243 14.78 14.07 -10.22
CA THR A 243 16.06 13.34 -10.36
C THR A 243 16.75 13.52 -11.72
N GLU A 244 16.05 14.11 -12.70
CA GLU A 244 16.60 14.49 -14.01
C GLU A 244 16.87 16.00 -14.13
N ASN A 245 16.89 16.72 -12.99
CA ASN A 245 17.09 18.17 -12.90
C ASN A 245 15.98 19.04 -13.53
N LYS A 246 14.79 18.48 -13.77
CA LYS A 246 13.65 19.23 -14.34
C LYS A 246 12.89 19.98 -13.25
N PHE A 247 12.65 21.28 -13.47
CA PHE A 247 11.74 22.09 -12.64
C PHE A 247 10.27 21.74 -12.91
N LEU A 248 9.80 20.63 -12.33
CA LEU A 248 8.48 20.05 -12.64
C LEU A 248 7.31 21.03 -12.40
N VAL A 249 7.33 21.77 -11.28
CA VAL A 249 6.24 22.70 -10.90
C VAL A 249 6.18 23.88 -11.86
N LYS A 250 7.33 24.45 -12.26
CA LYS A 250 7.38 25.50 -13.30
C LYS A 250 6.78 25.03 -14.62
N GLU A 251 7.06 23.79 -15.04
CA GLU A 251 6.48 23.23 -16.27
C GLU A 251 4.97 22.98 -16.15
N MET A 252 4.48 22.56 -14.97
CA MET A 252 3.04 22.46 -14.70
C MET A 252 2.35 23.82 -14.80
N PHE A 253 2.88 24.86 -14.14
CA PHE A 253 2.33 26.22 -14.22
C PHE A 253 2.39 26.80 -15.63
N LYS A 254 3.47 26.55 -16.37
CA LYS A 254 3.59 26.95 -17.78
C LYS A 254 2.53 26.27 -18.64
N THR A 255 2.28 24.98 -18.39
CA THR A 255 1.24 24.19 -19.10
C THR A 255 -0.14 24.78 -18.86
N VAL A 256 -0.53 24.96 -17.59
CA VAL A 256 -1.88 25.47 -17.27
C VAL A 256 -2.07 26.97 -17.57
N LYS A 257 -0.97 27.73 -17.71
CA LYS A 257 -1.01 29.13 -18.15
C LYS A 257 -1.23 29.24 -19.66
N LYS A 258 -0.62 28.32 -20.43
CA LYS A 258 -0.77 28.27 -21.88
C LYS A 258 -2.15 27.73 -22.27
N ASP A 259 -2.53 26.59 -21.69
CA ASP A 259 -3.78 25.86 -21.93
C ASP A 259 -4.47 25.69 -20.56
N THR A 260 -5.80 25.67 -20.44
CA THR A 260 -6.45 25.54 -19.10
C THR A 260 -6.15 24.22 -18.38
N ALA A 261 -5.64 23.23 -19.13
CA ALA A 261 -5.18 21.94 -18.64
C ALA A 261 -4.12 21.31 -19.58
N GLY A 262 -3.38 20.30 -19.10
CA GLY A 262 -2.46 19.53 -19.94
C GLY A 262 -1.65 18.47 -19.19
N TRP A 263 -0.92 17.64 -19.94
CA TRP A 263 -0.06 16.59 -19.40
C TRP A 263 1.39 17.05 -19.23
N VAL A 264 2.00 16.70 -18.10
CA VAL A 264 3.41 16.96 -17.80
C VAL A 264 4.10 15.68 -17.33
N ASN A 265 5.21 15.33 -17.99
CA ASN A 265 6.05 14.19 -17.57
C ASN A 265 7.19 14.67 -16.68
N TYR A 266 7.49 13.95 -15.61
CA TYR A 266 8.58 14.25 -14.68
C TYR A 266 8.93 12.99 -13.89
N MET A 267 10.08 13.01 -13.21
CA MET A 267 10.46 11.92 -12.30
C MET A 267 9.83 12.17 -10.93
N TRP A 268 9.17 11.15 -10.37
CA TRP A 268 8.54 11.24 -9.06
C TRP A 268 8.46 9.86 -8.40
N PRO A 269 8.65 9.75 -7.08
CA PRO A 269 8.47 8.47 -6.40
C PRO A 269 7.00 8.07 -6.34
N LYS A 270 6.72 6.76 -6.26
CA LYS A 270 5.39 6.25 -5.92
C LYS A 270 5.09 6.48 -4.43
N PRO A 271 3.83 6.62 -4.00
CA PRO A 271 3.52 6.65 -2.57
C PRO A 271 4.09 5.42 -1.86
N GLY A 272 4.85 5.63 -0.78
CA GLY A 272 5.54 4.58 -0.04
C GLY A 272 6.83 4.06 -0.69
N ASP A 273 7.20 4.57 -1.85
CA ASP A 273 8.51 4.40 -2.49
C ASP A 273 9.26 5.75 -2.39
N ASN A 274 10.57 5.73 -2.54
CA ASN A 274 11.40 6.94 -2.65
C ASN A 274 12.26 6.93 -3.91
N LEU A 275 12.29 5.80 -4.63
CA LEU A 275 12.93 5.74 -5.93
C LEU A 275 12.03 6.47 -6.93
N SER A 276 12.56 7.51 -7.52
CA SER A 276 11.84 8.24 -8.56
C SER A 276 11.67 7.36 -9.79
N THR A 277 10.46 7.35 -10.32
CA THR A 277 10.13 6.71 -11.60
C THR A 277 9.37 7.70 -12.45
N GLN A 278 9.22 7.41 -13.74
CA GLN A 278 8.60 8.35 -14.65
C GLN A 278 7.10 8.45 -14.36
N LYS A 279 6.64 9.66 -14.03
CA LYS A 279 5.24 10.01 -13.82
C LYS A 279 4.77 10.95 -14.92
N SER A 280 3.55 10.72 -15.40
CA SER A 280 2.83 11.63 -16.29
C SER A 280 1.62 12.15 -15.50
N ALA A 281 1.57 13.45 -15.21
CA ALA A 281 0.44 14.07 -14.51
C ALA A 281 -0.40 14.92 -15.44
N TYR A 282 -1.72 14.80 -15.33
CA TYR A 282 -2.66 15.74 -15.91
C TYR A 282 -2.90 16.85 -14.88
N VAL A 283 -2.72 18.10 -15.28
CA VAL A 283 -2.90 19.28 -14.43
C VAL A 283 -3.93 20.21 -15.06
N LYS A 284 -4.77 20.83 -14.23
CA LYS A 284 -5.87 21.72 -14.65
C LYS A 284 -6.07 22.85 -13.65
N LYS A 285 -6.57 24.00 -14.13
CA LYS A 285 -7.01 25.09 -13.25
C LYS A 285 -8.37 24.78 -12.65
N ALA A 286 -8.52 25.02 -11.34
CA ALA A 286 -9.81 25.14 -10.67
C ALA A 286 -9.98 26.55 -10.12
N GLN A 287 -11.15 27.15 -10.30
CA GLN A 287 -11.48 28.40 -9.61
C GLN A 287 -11.63 28.12 -8.10
N LEU A 288 -11.03 28.96 -7.27
CA LEU A 288 -11.15 28.91 -5.82
C LEU A 288 -11.26 30.33 -5.28
N ASP A 289 -12.49 30.70 -4.88
CA ASP A 289 -12.85 32.07 -4.50
C ASP A 289 -12.48 33.05 -5.63
N ASP A 290 -11.79 34.15 -5.32
CA ASP A 290 -11.31 35.15 -6.31
C ASP A 290 -10.00 34.75 -7.00
N ASN A 291 -9.46 33.56 -6.70
CA ASN A 291 -8.20 33.05 -7.25
C ASN A 291 -8.41 31.72 -7.97
N TRP A 292 -7.33 31.13 -8.48
CA TRP A 292 -7.36 29.78 -9.01
C TRP A 292 -6.25 28.94 -8.37
N VAL A 293 -6.45 27.63 -8.34
CA VAL A 293 -5.45 26.65 -7.90
C VAL A 293 -5.15 25.69 -9.04
N LEU A 294 -3.94 25.16 -9.06
CA LEU A 294 -3.58 24.04 -9.92
C LEU A 294 -4.01 22.75 -9.23
N VAL A 295 -4.78 21.93 -9.92
CA VAL A 295 -5.19 20.59 -9.48
C VAL A 295 -4.57 19.57 -10.41
N GLY A 296 -4.03 18.49 -9.88
CA GLY A 296 -3.47 17.43 -10.71
C GLY A 296 -3.51 16.05 -10.09
N ALA A 297 -3.41 15.04 -10.95
CA ALA A 297 -3.14 13.65 -10.59
C ALA A 297 -2.33 13.03 -11.72
N GLY A 298 -1.74 11.85 -11.49
CA GLY A 298 -0.89 11.24 -12.50
C GLY A 298 -0.87 9.73 -12.49
N VAL A 299 -0.34 9.19 -13.60
CA VAL A 299 -0.04 7.78 -13.81
C VAL A 299 1.47 7.58 -13.80
N TYR A 300 1.93 6.50 -13.19
CA TYR A 300 3.32 6.08 -13.31
C TYR A 300 3.47 5.21 -14.55
N LEU A 301 4.43 5.56 -15.41
CA LEU A 301 4.66 4.86 -16.66
C LEU A 301 5.36 3.54 -16.38
N ALA A 302 4.81 2.46 -16.93
CA ALA A 302 5.35 1.13 -16.72
C ALA A 302 6.73 0.97 -17.36
N ASP A 303 7.56 0.12 -16.75
CA ASP A 303 8.90 -0.24 -17.24
C ASP A 303 9.90 0.94 -17.30
N ALA A 304 9.55 2.10 -16.73
CA ALA A 304 10.47 3.21 -16.54
C ALA A 304 11.52 2.85 -15.47
N PRO A 305 12.82 3.10 -15.74
CA PRO A 305 13.86 2.82 -14.77
C PRO A 305 13.61 3.59 -13.48
N LYS A 306 13.80 2.92 -12.35
CA LYS A 306 13.84 3.57 -11.05
C LYS A 306 15.20 4.25 -10.90
N THR A 307 15.19 5.52 -10.51
CA THR A 307 16.42 6.28 -10.26
C THR A 307 16.46 6.68 -8.80
N ALA A 308 17.48 6.20 -8.08
CA ALA A 308 17.88 6.76 -6.80
C ALA A 308 18.74 8.02 -7.03
N LEU A 309 18.86 8.87 -6.01
CA LEU A 309 20.00 9.77 -5.93
C LEU A 309 21.28 8.91 -5.81
N LYS A 310 22.28 9.14 -6.67
CA LYS A 310 23.54 8.36 -6.65
C LYS A 310 24.28 8.55 -5.31
N ARG A 311 24.47 7.46 -4.55
CA ARG A 311 25.34 7.40 -3.34
C ARG A 311 26.03 6.04 -3.26
N GLU A 312 27.09 5.94 -2.46
CA GLU A 312 27.74 4.66 -2.14
C GLU A 312 26.77 3.75 -1.37
N GLU A 313 26.63 2.50 -1.79
CA GLU A 313 25.75 1.53 -1.12
C GLU A 313 26.42 1.01 0.16
N ILE A 314 25.80 1.26 1.33
CA ILE A 314 26.18 0.65 2.61
C ILE A 314 25.31 -0.60 2.80
N THR A 315 25.94 -1.75 3.07
CA THR A 315 25.19 -2.99 3.34
C THR A 315 24.66 -3.02 4.77
N PRO A 316 23.61 -3.83 5.08
CA PRO A 316 23.16 -4.05 6.45
C PRO A 316 24.30 -4.51 7.38
N PHE A 317 25.19 -5.37 6.87
CA PHE A 317 26.36 -5.87 7.59
C PHE A 317 27.34 -4.73 7.94
N ASP A 318 27.65 -3.86 6.98
CA ASP A 318 28.55 -2.73 7.20
C ASP A 318 28.00 -1.76 8.25
N LEU A 319 26.70 -1.45 8.19
CA LEU A 319 26.07 -0.56 9.16
C LEU A 319 26.04 -1.17 10.57
N LYS A 320 25.76 -2.47 10.69
CA LYS A 320 25.78 -3.17 11.98
C LYS A 320 27.17 -3.10 12.62
N ASN A 321 28.22 -3.37 11.84
CA ASN A 321 29.60 -3.26 12.32
C ASN A 321 29.94 -1.81 12.72
N PHE A 322 29.55 -0.85 11.89
CA PHE A 322 29.73 0.56 12.16
C PHE A 322 29.15 1.01 13.51
N VAL A 323 27.90 0.62 13.82
CA VAL A 323 27.26 0.92 15.11
C VAL A 323 27.92 0.15 16.26
N THR A 324 28.36 -1.09 16.01
CA THR A 324 29.05 -1.90 17.01
C THR A 324 30.40 -1.28 17.41
N ASP A 325 31.18 -0.81 16.44
CA ASP A 325 32.45 -0.12 16.69
C ASP A 325 32.24 1.21 17.43
N ALA A 326 31.17 1.93 17.09
CA ALA A 326 30.79 3.15 17.79
C ALA A 326 30.42 2.87 19.26
N ALA A 327 29.68 1.78 19.53
CA ALA A 327 29.35 1.35 20.88
C ALA A 327 30.62 1.04 21.69
N VAL A 328 31.57 0.29 21.14
CA VAL A 328 32.87 0.00 21.79
C VAL A 328 33.63 1.29 22.15
N LYS A 329 33.59 2.31 21.29
CA LYS A 329 34.21 3.61 21.58
C LYS A 329 33.45 4.37 22.68
N LEU A 330 32.12 4.36 22.65
CA LEU A 330 31.27 4.97 23.67
C LEU A 330 31.42 4.31 25.05
N GLU A 331 31.62 2.99 25.12
CA GLU A 331 31.91 2.28 26.38
C GLU A 331 33.22 2.76 27.03
N LYS A 332 34.21 3.14 26.22
CA LYS A 332 35.52 3.61 26.70
C LYS A 332 35.54 5.09 27.02
N GLU A 333 34.86 5.90 26.22
CA GLU A 333 35.02 7.36 26.22
C GLU A 333 33.76 8.12 26.65
N GLY A 334 32.58 7.51 26.58
CA GLY A 334 31.29 8.17 26.78
C GLY A 334 31.14 9.39 25.87
N GLU A 335 30.68 10.49 26.44
CA GLU A 335 30.47 11.77 25.75
C GLU A 335 31.76 12.35 25.13
N LYS A 336 32.95 11.93 25.60
CA LYS A 336 34.23 12.38 25.02
C LYS A 336 34.43 11.89 23.58
N ALA A 337 33.67 10.89 23.13
CA ALA A 337 33.68 10.43 21.73
C ALA A 337 32.94 11.39 20.77
N PHE A 338 32.02 12.22 21.27
CA PHE A 338 31.14 13.04 20.42
C PHE A 338 31.87 13.98 19.46
N PRO A 339 32.96 14.67 19.83
CA PRO A 339 33.71 15.50 18.88
C PRO A 339 34.27 14.70 17.70
N ASP A 340 34.72 13.45 17.92
CA ASP A 340 35.22 12.57 16.85
C ASP A 340 34.06 12.11 15.95
N PHE A 341 32.92 11.77 16.55
CA PHE A 341 31.71 11.40 15.81
C PHE A 341 31.10 12.53 14.96
N ARG A 342 31.38 13.80 15.28
CA ARG A 342 30.93 14.94 14.46
C ARG A 342 31.86 15.29 13.30
N ARG A 343 33.08 14.75 13.25
CA ARG A 343 34.03 15.10 12.20
C ARG A 343 33.55 14.55 10.87
N LYS A 344 33.08 15.43 9.98
CA LYS A 344 32.72 15.11 8.59
C LYS A 344 33.91 14.50 7.85
N GLU A 345 33.60 13.69 6.83
CA GLU A 345 34.59 13.00 6.00
C GLU A 345 35.53 12.13 6.86
N SER A 346 34.95 11.45 7.84
CA SER A 346 35.66 10.51 8.70
C SER A 346 34.93 9.19 8.78
N GLN A 347 35.58 8.19 9.39
CA GLN A 347 34.97 6.87 9.59
C GLN A 347 33.60 6.93 10.28
N TRP A 348 33.33 7.97 11.09
CA TRP A 348 32.09 8.15 11.87
C TRP A 348 31.01 9.01 11.22
N PHE A 349 31.38 9.81 10.22
CA PHE A 349 30.44 10.70 9.54
C PHE A 349 30.87 10.97 8.10
N GLU A 350 30.13 10.38 7.17
CA GLU A 350 30.33 10.49 5.73
C GLU A 350 28.97 10.41 5.01
N GLY A 351 28.63 11.43 4.22
CA GLY A 351 27.34 11.48 3.53
C GLY A 351 26.14 11.37 4.48
N ASP A 352 25.34 10.32 4.30
CA ASP A 352 24.17 9.98 5.14
C ASP A 352 24.48 8.93 6.23
N LYS A 353 25.70 8.41 6.30
CA LYS A 353 26.20 7.56 7.38
C LYS A 353 26.67 8.42 8.54
N TYR A 354 25.89 8.44 9.63
CA TYR A 354 26.20 9.22 10.84
C TYR A 354 25.57 8.58 12.07
N LEU A 355 26.13 8.89 13.25
CA LEU A 355 25.65 8.36 14.53
C LEU A 355 24.66 9.30 15.22
N PHE A 356 23.70 8.71 15.93
CA PHE A 356 22.88 9.37 16.95
C PHE A 356 22.94 8.58 18.26
N VAL A 357 22.79 9.26 19.39
CA VAL A 357 22.74 8.64 20.72
C VAL A 357 21.59 9.23 21.51
N TRP A 358 20.75 8.37 22.09
CA TRP A 358 19.67 8.77 22.99
C TRP A 358 19.90 8.15 24.38
N ASP A 359 19.42 8.81 25.42
CA ASP A 359 19.22 8.12 26.70
C ASP A 359 17.98 7.22 26.65
N LEU A 360 17.82 6.35 27.67
CA LEU A 360 16.69 5.43 27.75
C LEU A 360 15.38 6.10 28.21
N ASP A 361 15.42 7.39 28.56
CA ASP A 361 14.23 8.23 28.77
C ASP A 361 13.74 8.87 27.45
N GLY A 362 14.37 8.53 26.32
CA GLY A 362 13.98 8.97 24.98
C GLY A 362 14.49 10.35 24.60
N LYS A 363 15.43 10.93 25.36
CA LYS A 363 16.04 12.21 25.01
C LYS A 363 17.21 12.01 24.07
N ARG A 364 17.23 12.77 22.98
CA ARG A 364 18.34 12.79 22.02
C ARG A 364 19.53 13.54 22.62
N ILE A 365 20.57 12.81 23.05
CA ILE A 365 21.76 13.43 23.65
C ILE A 365 22.85 13.77 22.62
N PHE A 366 22.82 13.13 21.45
CA PHE A 366 23.77 13.39 20.37
C PHE A 366 23.15 13.11 19.00
N HIS A 367 23.43 13.97 18.02
CA HIS A 367 23.09 13.76 16.62
C HIS A 367 24.15 14.40 15.70
N ALA A 368 24.99 13.56 15.08
CA ALA A 368 26.13 14.02 14.31
C ALA A 368 25.73 14.96 13.14
N ALA A 369 24.70 14.62 12.37
CA ALA A 369 24.30 15.37 11.18
C ALA A 369 23.47 16.64 11.47
N ASN A 370 22.86 16.74 12.65
CA ASN A 370 21.96 17.83 13.00
C ASN A 370 22.02 18.11 14.51
N PRO A 371 23.00 18.91 14.98
CA PRO A 371 23.15 19.19 16.39
C PRO A 371 22.00 20.00 17.01
N SER A 372 21.21 20.74 16.21
CA SER A 372 20.20 21.68 16.73
C SER A 372 18.99 21.00 17.37
N ILE A 373 18.80 19.71 17.10
CA ILE A 373 17.69 18.89 17.62
C ILE A 373 18.09 18.07 18.85
N GLU A 374 19.30 18.27 19.38
CA GLU A 374 19.75 17.65 20.61
C GLU A 374 19.05 18.26 21.82
N GLY A 375 18.73 17.42 22.81
CA GLY A 375 17.98 17.79 24.00
C GLY A 375 16.46 17.58 23.91
N GLU A 376 15.93 17.33 22.72
CA GLU A 376 14.53 16.98 22.48
C GLU A 376 14.21 15.58 23.03
N VAL A 377 13.01 15.43 23.61
CA VAL A 377 12.43 14.14 24.00
C VAL A 377 11.63 13.60 22.82
N VAL A 378 11.98 12.40 22.36
CA VAL A 378 11.51 11.82 21.09
C VAL A 378 11.09 10.35 21.21
N ASP A 379 10.71 9.92 22.41
CA ASP A 379 10.09 8.61 22.67
C ASP A 379 8.75 8.44 21.93
N GLY A 380 7.94 9.50 21.88
CA GLY A 380 6.62 9.52 21.25
C GLY A 380 6.60 9.82 19.75
N THR A 381 7.76 9.96 19.09
CA THR A 381 7.79 10.35 17.67
C THR A 381 7.31 9.22 16.77
N THR A 382 6.44 9.58 15.83
CA THR A 382 5.97 8.72 14.75
C THR A 382 6.53 9.14 13.40
N ASP A 383 6.56 8.20 12.46
CA ASP A 383 7.00 8.45 11.09
C ASP A 383 5.86 8.91 10.17
N ALA A 384 6.11 9.05 8.87
CA ALA A 384 5.10 9.51 7.90
C ALA A 384 3.92 8.53 7.69
N MET A 385 4.01 7.30 8.21
CA MET A 385 2.96 6.28 8.19
C MET A 385 2.39 6.02 9.60
N ASP A 386 2.60 6.96 10.54
CA ASP A 386 2.23 6.88 11.94
C ASP A 386 2.87 5.68 12.69
N ARG A 387 4.02 5.17 12.23
CA ARG A 387 4.76 4.11 12.93
C ARG A 387 5.52 4.72 14.11
N PRO A 388 5.39 4.18 15.33
CA PRO A 388 5.98 4.77 16.54
C PRO A 388 7.47 4.43 16.69
N TYR A 389 8.31 4.94 15.79
CA TYR A 389 9.72 4.55 15.74
C TYR A 389 10.53 4.96 16.98
N GLY A 390 10.15 6.06 17.66
CA GLY A 390 10.77 6.46 18.92
C GLY A 390 10.62 5.37 20.00
N LYS A 391 9.39 4.86 20.15
CA LYS A 391 9.08 3.73 21.04
C LYS A 391 9.82 2.47 20.62
N MET A 392 9.84 2.15 19.33
CA MET A 392 10.54 0.98 18.81
C MET A 392 12.05 1.04 19.10
N PHE A 393 12.71 2.20 19.00
CA PHE A 393 14.14 2.33 19.34
C PHE A 393 14.40 1.97 20.80
N LEU A 394 13.58 2.49 21.72
CA LEU A 394 13.71 2.24 23.15
C LEU A 394 13.42 0.77 23.50
N GLU A 395 12.41 0.18 22.88
CA GLU A 395 12.07 -1.25 23.04
C GLU A 395 13.20 -2.16 22.52
N THR A 396 13.76 -1.85 21.36
CA THR A 396 14.92 -2.59 20.82
C THR A 396 16.13 -2.50 21.74
N ALA A 397 16.47 -1.31 22.25
CA ALA A 397 17.58 -1.15 23.20
C ALA A 397 17.32 -1.86 24.54
N SER A 398 16.06 -1.96 24.96
CA SER A 398 15.64 -2.60 26.21
C SER A 398 15.39 -4.11 26.07
N SER A 399 15.47 -4.65 24.85
CA SER A 399 15.31 -6.08 24.59
C SER A 399 16.41 -6.92 25.27
N PRO A 400 16.21 -8.23 25.46
CA PRO A 400 17.23 -9.11 26.04
C PRO A 400 18.57 -9.12 25.28
N THR A 401 18.55 -8.93 23.96
CA THR A 401 19.76 -8.77 23.14
C THR A 401 20.37 -7.37 23.27
N GLY A 402 19.56 -6.38 23.63
CA GLY A 402 19.94 -4.98 23.71
C GLY A 402 20.23 -4.35 22.34
N GLU A 403 19.88 -5.01 21.25
CA GLU A 403 20.17 -4.55 19.89
C GLU A 403 19.20 -5.12 18.87
N GLY A 404 19.08 -4.45 17.72
CA GLY A 404 18.23 -4.90 16.62
C GLY A 404 17.99 -3.82 15.56
N TRP A 405 17.29 -4.22 14.50
CA TRP A 405 16.87 -3.32 13.44
C TRP A 405 15.51 -2.69 13.75
N VAL A 406 15.37 -1.42 13.40
CA VAL A 406 14.09 -0.71 13.43
C VAL A 406 13.84 -0.08 12.05
N HIS A 407 12.67 -0.36 11.49
CA HIS A 407 12.25 0.06 10.15
C HIS A 407 11.13 1.09 10.22
N TYR A 408 11.36 2.26 9.60
CA TYR A 408 10.49 3.41 9.65
C TYR A 408 10.66 4.27 8.39
N VAL A 409 9.79 5.24 8.19
CA VAL A 409 9.71 6.07 6.99
C VAL A 409 10.16 7.49 7.29
N TYR A 410 11.36 7.86 6.84
CA TYR A 410 12.02 9.11 7.22
C TYR A 410 12.60 9.83 6.00
N PRO A 411 12.54 11.17 5.92
CA PRO A 411 13.16 11.92 4.82
C PRO A 411 14.68 11.77 4.80
N GLU A 412 15.25 11.58 3.61
CA GLU A 412 16.70 11.62 3.46
C GLU A 412 17.26 13.03 3.75
N PRO A 413 18.50 13.17 4.22
CA PRO A 413 19.11 14.49 4.42
C PRO A 413 19.13 15.29 3.11
N GLY A 414 18.44 16.43 3.10
CA GLY A 414 18.35 17.30 1.92
C GLY A 414 17.30 16.87 0.89
N ASP A 415 16.65 15.73 1.09
CA ASP A 415 15.47 15.33 0.32
C ASP A 415 14.20 15.74 1.08
N ILE A 416 13.15 15.98 0.32
CA ILE A 416 11.81 16.23 0.82
C ILE A 416 10.95 14.97 0.77
N PHE A 417 11.34 13.90 0.09
CA PHE A 417 10.57 12.66 0.07
C PHE A 417 10.94 11.73 1.22
N PRO A 418 9.96 11.28 2.02
CA PRO A 418 10.22 10.26 3.02
C PRO A 418 10.52 8.91 2.35
N ALA A 419 11.47 8.20 2.92
CA ALA A 419 12.01 6.94 2.42
C ALA A 419 12.00 5.87 3.52
N TRP A 420 11.96 4.60 3.14
CA TRP A 420 12.22 3.55 4.11
C TRP A 420 13.64 3.69 4.65
N LYS A 421 13.75 3.82 5.96
CA LYS A 421 14.98 3.89 6.72
C LYS A 421 15.02 2.73 7.70
N SER A 422 16.13 2.02 7.68
CA SER A 422 16.44 0.95 8.62
C SER A 422 17.56 1.43 9.51
N SER A 423 17.29 1.55 10.81
CA SER A 423 18.32 1.89 11.79
C SER A 423 18.69 0.67 12.60
N TYR A 424 20.00 0.42 12.72
CA TYR A 424 20.50 -0.55 13.68
C TYR A 424 20.71 0.16 15.01
N ILE A 425 20.07 -0.35 16.05
CA ILE A 425 20.09 0.20 17.41
C ILE A 425 20.87 -0.76 18.29
N LYS A 426 21.75 -0.23 19.13
CA LYS A 426 22.51 -0.99 20.13
C LYS A 426 22.56 -0.25 21.45
N LYS A 427 22.22 -0.93 22.54
CA LYS A 427 22.37 -0.44 23.90
C LYS A 427 23.85 -0.40 24.27
N VAL A 428 24.26 0.67 24.94
CA VAL A 428 25.63 0.91 25.36
C VAL A 428 25.66 1.49 26.78
N THR A 429 26.61 1.06 27.59
CA THR A 429 26.84 1.62 28.94
C THR A 429 28.06 2.52 28.90
N PHE A 430 27.90 3.80 29.22
CA PHE A 430 29.02 4.74 29.26
C PHE A 430 29.92 4.49 30.48
N PRO A 431 31.15 5.04 30.52
CA PRO A 431 32.02 4.99 31.70
C PRO A 431 31.38 5.52 32.98
N SER A 432 30.36 6.38 32.87
CA SER A 432 29.58 6.90 33.98
C SER A 432 28.62 5.86 34.62
N GLY A 433 28.45 4.70 34.00
CA GLY A 433 27.48 3.68 34.38
C GLY A 433 26.06 3.92 33.84
N LYS A 434 25.84 5.02 33.10
CA LYS A 434 24.55 5.32 32.47
C LYS A 434 24.38 4.56 31.16
N GLU A 435 23.23 3.92 31.00
CA GLU A 435 22.84 3.24 29.77
C GLU A 435 22.24 4.23 28.77
N HIS A 436 22.56 4.01 27.50
CA HIS A 436 22.12 4.78 26.35
C HIS A 436 21.86 3.83 25.18
N LEU A 437 21.23 4.32 24.12
CA LEU A 437 21.25 3.66 22.82
C LEU A 437 22.09 4.47 21.85
N VAL A 438 22.85 3.77 21.00
CA VAL A 438 23.53 4.33 19.83
C VAL A 438 22.92 3.70 18.58
N GLY A 439 22.77 4.50 17.53
CA GLY A 439 22.29 4.01 16.25
C GLY A 439 22.82 4.77 15.05
N SER A 440 22.67 4.13 13.91
CA SER A 440 22.88 4.70 12.57
C SER A 440 21.82 4.13 11.64
N GLY A 441 21.55 4.78 10.51
CA GLY A 441 20.52 4.33 9.58
C GLY A 441 21.00 4.26 8.14
N ILE A 442 20.37 3.38 7.37
CA ILE A 442 20.49 3.28 5.92
C ILE A 442 19.11 3.41 5.29
N TYR A 443 19.04 4.11 4.16
CA TYR A 443 17.82 4.24 3.37
C TYR A 443 17.74 3.12 2.34
N ASN A 444 16.52 2.68 2.03
CA ASN A 444 16.24 1.64 1.04
C ASN A 444 17.08 0.38 1.22
N MET A 445 17.17 -0.07 2.46
CA MET A 445 17.91 -1.27 2.79
C MET A 445 17.45 -2.42 1.88
N LYS A 446 18.39 -2.99 1.10
CA LYS A 446 18.14 -4.22 0.38
C LYS A 446 17.96 -5.33 1.41
N MET A 447 16.83 -6.04 1.31
CA MET A 447 16.59 -7.20 2.16
C MET A 447 17.54 -8.33 1.75
N ASP A 448 18.06 -9.02 2.75
CA ASP A 448 18.88 -10.21 2.59
C ASP A 448 18.34 -11.35 3.46
N GLU A 449 18.92 -12.54 3.29
CA GLU A 449 18.51 -13.73 4.04
C GLU A 449 18.68 -13.55 5.55
N THR A 450 19.75 -12.88 6.00
CA THR A 450 20.06 -12.74 7.43
C THR A 450 18.99 -11.92 8.16
N LEU A 451 18.52 -10.84 7.53
CA LEU A 451 17.45 -10.01 8.08
C LEU A 451 16.11 -10.74 8.19
N ILE A 452 15.77 -11.55 7.18
CA ILE A 452 14.54 -12.34 7.20
C ILE A 452 14.60 -13.44 8.26
N GLU A 453 15.73 -14.14 8.37
CA GLU A 453 15.95 -15.14 9.43
C GLU A 453 15.78 -14.53 10.82
N ASP A 454 16.43 -13.40 11.09
CA ASP A 454 16.32 -12.68 12.37
C ASP A 454 14.86 -12.28 12.68
N MET A 455 14.14 -11.75 11.68
CA MET A 455 12.73 -11.40 11.82
C MET A 455 11.84 -12.62 12.15
N VAL A 456 12.07 -13.76 11.49
CA VAL A 456 11.33 -15.01 11.75
C VAL A 456 11.69 -15.59 13.12
N GLU A 457 12.94 -15.54 13.53
CA GLU A 457 13.39 -15.97 14.86
C GLU A 457 12.73 -15.14 15.96
N GLN A 458 12.70 -13.81 15.81
CA GLN A 458 12.03 -12.91 16.75
C GLN A 458 10.52 -13.20 16.85
N ALA A 459 9.85 -13.42 15.72
CA ALA A 459 8.43 -13.77 15.71
C ALA A 459 8.16 -15.16 16.33
N ALA A 460 9.00 -16.15 16.05
CA ALA A 460 8.91 -17.47 16.64
C ALA A 460 9.15 -17.44 18.16
N ALA A 461 10.11 -16.63 18.64
CA ALA A 461 10.34 -16.40 20.06
C ALA A 461 9.13 -15.74 20.74
N LEU A 462 8.53 -14.74 20.08
CA LEU A 462 7.32 -14.08 20.58
C LEU A 462 6.13 -15.06 20.69
N ILE A 463 5.94 -15.92 19.68
CA ILE A 463 4.92 -16.98 19.72
C ILE A 463 5.23 -17.98 20.84
N LYS A 464 6.49 -18.38 21.01
CA LYS A 464 6.90 -19.30 22.08
C LYS A 464 6.59 -18.74 23.47
N GLU A 465 6.77 -17.44 23.67
CA GLU A 465 6.51 -16.76 24.93
C GLU A 465 5.01 -16.52 25.18
N GLN A 466 4.28 -16.06 24.17
CA GLN A 466 2.92 -15.54 24.35
C GLN A 466 1.82 -16.42 23.75
N GLY A 467 2.19 -17.47 23.02
CA GLY A 467 1.28 -18.29 22.22
C GLY A 467 0.50 -17.44 21.21
N ARG A 468 -0.78 -17.76 21.03
CA ARG A 468 -1.68 -17.02 20.12
C ARG A 468 -1.86 -15.53 20.46
N LYS A 469 -1.53 -15.07 21.68
CA LYS A 469 -1.56 -13.63 22.00
C LYS A 469 -0.54 -12.83 21.20
N ALA A 470 0.54 -13.46 20.73
CA ALA A 470 1.51 -12.84 19.83
C ALA A 470 0.88 -12.39 18.51
N PHE A 471 -0.23 -13.01 18.07
CA PHE A 471 -0.81 -12.77 16.76
C PHE A 471 -1.27 -11.32 16.56
N ASP A 472 -1.72 -10.63 17.63
CA ASP A 472 -2.12 -9.23 17.53
C ASP A 472 -0.92 -8.33 17.22
N VAL A 473 0.26 -8.64 17.80
CA VAL A 473 1.52 -7.94 17.51
C VAL A 473 2.00 -8.24 16.09
N LEU A 474 1.91 -9.50 15.66
CA LEU A 474 2.32 -9.92 14.31
C LEU A 474 1.40 -9.35 13.21
N ARG A 475 0.13 -9.03 13.54
CA ARG A 475 -0.82 -8.37 12.62
C ARG A 475 -0.62 -6.85 12.52
N ASP A 476 0.04 -6.22 13.49
CA ASP A 476 0.18 -4.77 13.51
C ASP A 476 1.10 -4.28 12.38
N LYS A 477 0.51 -3.67 11.36
CA LYS A 477 1.23 -3.08 10.21
C LYS A 477 2.16 -1.92 10.59
N LYS A 478 1.97 -1.33 11.78
CA LYS A 478 2.83 -0.27 12.32
C LYS A 478 3.95 -0.81 13.21
N GLY A 479 3.90 -2.10 13.53
CA GLY A 479 4.90 -2.80 14.33
C GLY A 479 6.13 -3.25 13.55
N PRO A 480 7.06 -3.96 14.22
CA PRO A 480 8.33 -4.37 13.63
C PRO A 480 8.20 -5.51 12.61
N PHE A 481 7.08 -6.25 12.60
CA PHE A 481 6.89 -7.44 11.78
C PHE A 481 6.21 -7.20 10.42
N TYR A 482 6.06 -5.94 10.03
CA TYR A 482 5.59 -5.53 8.71
C TYR A 482 6.31 -4.26 8.29
N PHE A 483 7.06 -4.28 7.19
CA PHE A 483 7.73 -3.10 6.63
C PHE A 483 8.12 -3.34 5.18
N MET A 484 8.15 -2.29 4.35
CA MET A 484 8.37 -2.42 2.90
C MET A 484 7.40 -3.46 2.30
N ASP A 485 7.92 -4.47 1.59
CA ASP A 485 7.16 -5.64 1.08
C ASP A 485 7.31 -6.88 1.99
N THR A 486 7.94 -6.74 3.16
CA THR A 486 8.32 -7.81 4.10
C THR A 486 7.33 -7.91 5.26
N TYR A 487 6.91 -9.14 5.59
CA TYR A 487 5.92 -9.39 6.64
C TYR A 487 6.02 -10.82 7.19
N ILE A 488 5.65 -10.99 8.47
CA ILE A 488 5.46 -12.31 9.07
C ILE A 488 4.11 -12.90 8.68
N PHE A 489 4.10 -14.18 8.32
CA PHE A 489 2.91 -15.00 8.27
C PHE A 489 3.04 -16.20 9.22
N VAL A 490 1.91 -16.75 9.65
CA VAL A 490 1.85 -17.93 10.53
C VAL A 490 0.81 -18.89 10.00
N THR A 491 1.19 -20.16 9.84
CA THR A 491 0.32 -21.23 9.30
C THR A 491 0.32 -22.42 10.26
N SER A 492 -0.81 -23.14 10.36
CA SER A 492 -0.87 -24.40 11.11
C SER A 492 -0.25 -25.56 10.31
N PRO A 493 0.17 -26.67 10.95
CA PRO A 493 0.66 -27.86 10.23
C PRO A 493 -0.35 -28.47 9.26
N GLU A 494 -1.65 -28.24 9.48
CA GLU A 494 -2.74 -28.67 8.61
C GLU A 494 -2.95 -27.73 7.42
N GLY A 495 -2.22 -26.62 7.35
CA GLY A 495 -2.27 -25.63 6.27
C GLY A 495 -3.29 -24.51 6.47
N THR A 496 -3.79 -24.31 7.70
CA THR A 496 -4.66 -23.16 7.99
C THR A 496 -3.82 -21.90 8.18
N GLU A 497 -4.07 -20.85 7.40
CA GLU A 497 -3.42 -19.56 7.60
C GLU A 497 -3.95 -18.91 8.89
N LEU A 498 -3.08 -18.59 9.84
CA LEU A 498 -3.43 -18.07 11.17
C LEU A 498 -3.16 -16.58 11.32
N VAL A 499 -2.11 -16.07 10.68
CA VAL A 499 -1.73 -14.65 10.69
C VAL A 499 -1.18 -14.29 9.32
N ASN A 500 -1.74 -13.26 8.68
CA ASN A 500 -1.20 -12.71 7.45
C ASN A 500 -1.55 -11.21 7.32
N PRO A 501 -0.74 -10.29 7.88
CA PRO A 501 -1.02 -8.86 7.82
C PRO A 501 -1.03 -8.31 6.38
N ALA A 502 -0.25 -8.92 5.48
CA ALA A 502 -0.24 -8.52 4.07
C ALA A 502 -1.52 -8.92 3.34
N GLN A 503 -2.08 -10.09 3.65
CA GLN A 503 -3.26 -10.67 3.00
C GLN A 503 -4.26 -11.22 4.05
N PRO A 504 -4.91 -10.35 4.86
CA PRO A 504 -5.75 -10.80 5.98
C PRO A 504 -6.93 -11.69 5.55
N THR A 505 -7.38 -11.58 4.30
CA THR A 505 -8.44 -12.41 3.72
C THR A 505 -8.09 -13.90 3.65
N LEU A 506 -6.81 -14.26 3.77
CA LEU A 506 -6.35 -15.64 3.81
C LEU A 506 -6.54 -16.28 5.19
N GLU A 507 -6.57 -15.48 6.26
CA GLU A 507 -6.67 -16.00 7.63
C GLU A 507 -7.94 -16.84 7.83
N GLY A 508 -7.77 -18.01 8.45
CA GLY A 508 -8.80 -19.01 8.67
C GLY A 508 -9.06 -19.96 7.49
N ARG A 509 -8.45 -19.73 6.32
CA ARG A 509 -8.55 -20.64 5.16
C ARG A 509 -7.49 -21.73 5.26
N ASN A 510 -7.87 -22.93 4.84
CA ASN A 510 -6.91 -23.99 4.59
C ASN A 510 -6.33 -23.83 3.17
N LEU A 511 -5.02 -23.63 3.07
CA LEU A 511 -4.29 -23.38 1.84
C LEU A 511 -3.38 -24.56 1.45
N ILE A 512 -3.47 -25.72 2.11
CA ILE A 512 -2.54 -26.83 1.89
C ILE A 512 -2.55 -27.35 0.44
N ASP A 513 -3.74 -27.33 -0.19
CA ASP A 513 -3.96 -27.76 -1.58
C ASP A 513 -3.89 -26.58 -2.57
N LEU A 514 -3.55 -25.38 -2.11
CA LEU A 514 -3.43 -24.21 -2.97
C LEU A 514 -2.26 -24.40 -3.94
N LYS A 515 -2.58 -24.34 -5.23
CA LYS A 515 -1.59 -24.31 -6.30
C LYS A 515 -1.30 -22.87 -6.69
N ASP A 516 -0.02 -22.54 -6.81
CA ASP A 516 0.40 -21.26 -7.39
C ASP A 516 0.14 -21.22 -8.92
N LEU A 517 0.51 -20.11 -9.57
CA LEU A 517 0.34 -19.95 -11.02
C LEU A 517 1.14 -20.95 -11.89
N LYS A 518 2.12 -21.65 -11.30
CA LYS A 518 2.88 -22.71 -11.96
C LYS A 518 2.34 -24.11 -11.63
N GLY A 519 1.28 -24.20 -10.82
CA GLY A 519 0.69 -25.46 -10.36
C GLY A 519 1.33 -26.02 -9.10
N ASP A 520 2.24 -25.30 -8.45
CA ASP A 520 3.00 -25.77 -7.29
C ASP A 520 2.21 -25.65 -5.98
N LEU A 521 2.21 -26.71 -5.17
CA LEU A 521 1.65 -26.73 -3.81
C LEU A 521 2.58 -26.02 -2.80
N THR A 522 2.74 -24.71 -2.98
CA THR A 522 3.71 -23.88 -2.26
C THR A 522 3.54 -23.94 -0.74
N VAL A 523 2.31 -23.81 -0.24
CA VAL A 523 2.01 -23.86 1.21
C VAL A 523 2.33 -25.24 1.80
N LYS A 524 2.08 -26.31 1.04
CA LYS A 524 2.48 -27.64 1.49
C LYS A 524 4.01 -27.77 1.60
N LYS A 525 4.75 -27.28 0.60
CA LYS A 525 6.23 -27.37 0.57
C LYS A 525 6.88 -26.63 1.73
N GLU A 526 6.38 -25.45 2.11
CA GLU A 526 6.90 -24.71 3.26
C GLU A 526 6.61 -25.41 4.59
N ILE A 527 5.41 -25.98 4.76
CA ILE A 527 5.03 -26.71 5.97
C ILE A 527 5.90 -27.96 6.10
N ASP A 528 6.01 -28.75 5.04
CA ASP A 528 6.87 -29.95 5.01
C ASP A 528 8.32 -29.58 5.37
N LEU A 529 8.86 -28.49 4.80
CA LEU A 529 10.22 -28.02 5.08
C LEU A 529 10.45 -27.71 6.57
N ALA A 530 9.54 -26.94 7.17
CA ALA A 530 9.63 -26.57 8.58
C ALA A 530 9.38 -27.77 9.51
N MET A 531 8.47 -28.67 9.16
CA MET A 531 8.17 -29.87 9.95
C MET A 531 9.32 -30.89 9.92
N ASP A 532 9.96 -31.10 8.77
CA ASP A 532 11.02 -32.08 8.59
C ASP A 532 12.37 -31.59 9.14
N LYS A 533 12.72 -30.33 8.88
CA LYS A 533 14.05 -29.77 9.19
C LYS A 533 14.07 -28.79 10.35
N GLY A 534 12.91 -28.40 10.87
CA GLY A 534 12.77 -27.34 11.86
C GLY A 534 12.78 -25.92 11.26
N SER A 535 13.57 -25.68 10.21
CA SER A 535 13.54 -24.44 9.43
C SER A 535 14.19 -24.60 8.06
N GLY A 536 13.96 -23.65 7.15
CA GLY A 536 14.69 -23.58 5.89
C GLY A 536 14.16 -22.55 4.91
N TRP A 537 14.93 -22.36 3.83
CA TRP A 537 14.61 -21.50 2.70
C TRP A 537 13.95 -22.25 1.55
N LEU A 538 13.01 -21.59 0.88
CA LEU A 538 12.47 -22.00 -0.41
C LEU A 538 12.15 -20.79 -1.29
N GLU A 539 12.23 -20.99 -2.61
CA GLU A 539 11.69 -20.05 -3.58
C GLU A 539 10.24 -20.42 -3.90
N MET A 540 9.37 -19.41 -3.98
CA MET A 540 7.98 -19.58 -4.38
C MET A 540 7.48 -18.40 -5.22
N THR A 541 6.37 -18.60 -5.95
CA THR A 541 5.62 -17.49 -6.53
C THR A 541 4.56 -17.04 -5.53
N TRP A 542 4.62 -15.80 -5.06
CA TRP A 542 3.63 -15.26 -4.14
C TRP A 542 3.22 -13.83 -4.49
N PHE A 543 2.08 -13.40 -3.96
CA PHE A 543 1.53 -12.08 -4.25
C PHE A 543 2.24 -10.99 -3.43
N LYS A 544 2.67 -9.90 -4.07
CA LYS A 544 3.21 -8.73 -3.38
C LYS A 544 2.15 -8.01 -2.53
N PRO A 545 2.48 -7.54 -1.32
CA PRO A 545 1.57 -6.73 -0.51
C PRO A 545 1.05 -5.50 -1.28
N GLY A 546 -0.21 -5.13 -1.03
CA GLY A 546 -0.84 -3.95 -1.61
C GLY A 546 -1.29 -4.07 -3.08
N THR A 547 -0.48 -4.66 -3.96
CA THR A 547 -0.87 -4.85 -5.37
C THR A 547 -1.55 -6.19 -5.64
N ASN A 548 -1.28 -7.21 -4.82
CA ASN A 548 -1.67 -8.60 -5.07
C ASN A 548 -1.23 -9.07 -6.47
N THR A 549 -0.06 -8.63 -6.91
CA THR A 549 0.56 -9.10 -8.16
C THR A 549 1.50 -10.26 -7.82
N PRO A 550 1.37 -11.43 -8.48
CA PRO A 550 2.31 -12.55 -8.32
C PRO A 550 3.74 -12.16 -8.71
N ALA A 551 4.72 -12.53 -7.87
CA ALA A 551 6.14 -12.34 -8.12
C ALA A 551 6.96 -13.47 -7.46
N PRO A 552 8.19 -13.76 -7.94
CA PRO A 552 9.12 -14.62 -7.21
C PRO A 552 9.39 -14.06 -5.80
N LYS A 553 9.40 -14.93 -4.80
CA LYS A 553 9.63 -14.62 -3.40
C LYS A 553 10.56 -15.67 -2.80
N MET A 554 11.66 -15.21 -2.20
CA MET A 554 12.50 -16.04 -1.33
C MET A 554 11.89 -16.04 0.06
N THR A 555 11.55 -17.22 0.57
CA THR A 555 10.81 -17.38 1.82
C THR A 555 11.58 -18.28 2.78
N PHE A 556 11.76 -17.81 4.02
CA PHE A 556 12.27 -18.60 5.13
C PHE A 556 11.11 -18.98 6.03
N VAL A 557 11.08 -20.24 6.45
CA VAL A 557 10.10 -20.76 7.40
C VAL A 557 10.78 -21.47 8.56
N LYS A 558 10.16 -21.38 9.73
CA LYS A 558 10.61 -22.00 10.98
C LYS A 558 9.42 -22.59 11.75
N LYS A 559 9.61 -23.79 12.28
CA LYS A 559 8.68 -24.40 13.23
C LYS A 559 8.84 -23.73 14.61
N ALA A 560 7.73 -23.27 15.17
CA ALA A 560 7.62 -22.77 16.53
C ALA A 560 6.59 -23.60 17.31
N GLU A 561 6.78 -23.73 18.61
CA GLU A 561 5.89 -24.50 19.49
C GLU A 561 5.56 -23.67 20.73
N ALA A 562 4.26 -23.54 21.05
CA ALA A 562 3.79 -22.85 22.23
C ALA A 562 2.51 -23.50 22.77
N ASN A 563 2.44 -23.72 24.08
CA ASN A 563 1.28 -24.31 24.76
C ASN A 563 0.78 -25.65 24.14
N GLY A 564 1.69 -26.46 23.60
CA GLY A 564 1.36 -27.74 22.96
C GLY A 564 0.82 -27.62 21.52
N GLU A 565 0.79 -26.40 20.97
CA GLU A 565 0.44 -26.14 19.58
C GLU A 565 1.71 -25.89 18.75
N THR A 566 1.71 -26.39 17.52
CA THR A 566 2.79 -26.16 16.54
C THR A 566 2.36 -25.10 15.53
N PHE A 567 3.28 -24.20 15.19
CA PHE A 567 3.10 -23.12 14.24
C PHE A 567 4.24 -23.14 13.22
N ILE A 568 3.93 -22.86 11.96
CA ILE A 568 4.92 -22.56 10.93
C ILE A 568 4.97 -21.05 10.78
N VAL A 569 6.08 -20.45 11.17
CA VAL A 569 6.31 -19.00 11.13
C VAL A 569 7.19 -18.70 9.92
N GLY A 570 6.79 -17.77 9.08
CA GLY A 570 7.53 -17.46 7.86
C GLY A 570 7.58 -15.98 7.52
N SER A 571 8.59 -15.61 6.75
CA SER A 571 8.73 -14.30 6.11
C SER A 571 9.58 -14.45 4.85
N GLY A 572 9.67 -13.40 4.05
CA GLY A 572 10.48 -13.44 2.85
C GLY A 572 10.61 -12.08 2.17
N TYR A 573 11.40 -12.05 1.11
CA TYR A 573 11.62 -10.87 0.28
C TYR A 573 11.40 -11.20 -1.20
N TYR A 574 11.10 -10.17 -1.98
CA TYR A 574 10.92 -10.28 -3.43
C TYR A 574 12.22 -9.80 -4.10
N PRO A 575 13.04 -10.71 -4.65
CA PRO A 575 14.27 -10.32 -5.34
C PRO A 575 13.95 -9.41 -6.53
N ASP A 576 14.87 -8.47 -6.81
CA ASP A 576 14.80 -7.67 -8.03
C ASP A 576 14.88 -8.58 -9.26
N LYS A 577 14.20 -8.19 -10.35
CA LYS A 577 14.33 -8.90 -11.62
C LYS A 577 15.75 -8.69 -12.14
N ASN A 578 16.55 -9.76 -12.13
CA ASN A 578 17.84 -9.81 -12.83
C ASN A 578 17.67 -9.59 -14.33
#